data_AF-A0A8C8SUF1-F1
#
_entry.id   AF-A0A8C8SUF1-F1
#
_cell.length_a   1.000
_cell.length_b   1.000
_cell.length_c   1.000
_cell.angle_alpha   90.00
_cell.angle_beta   90.00
_cell.angle_gamma   90.00
#
_symmetry.space_group_name_H-M   'P 1'
#
loop_
_entity.id
_entity.type
_entity.pdbx_description
1 polymer ?
#
loop_
_entity_poly.entity_id
_entity_poly.type
_entity_poly.pdbx_seq_one_letter_code
_entity_poly.pdbx_strand_id
1 'polypeptide(L)'
;MLPSIYPFNIISIFIPVMHEPVTITFKAGDQGLIMHVNSLFFDDPPAPPGEPGKSFDGLWNYEVVESFFLNSETKGYLEVELCPHRLEYFKAFSLKWIMGENWEQPASDLWK
;
A
#
# COMPACT_ATOMS: atom_id res chain seq x y z
N MET A 1 -10.09 -25.75 6.44
CA MET A 1 -10.70 -24.61 7.14
C MET A 1 -10.32 -23.38 6.33
N LEU A 2 -11.26 -22.83 5.55
CA LEU A 2 -10.99 -21.70 4.65
C LEU A 2 -10.81 -20.43 5.50
N PRO A 3 -9.78 -19.58 5.27
CA PRO A 3 -9.74 -18.29 5.94
C PRO A 3 -10.83 -17.41 5.33
N SER A 4 -11.71 -16.88 6.19
CA SER A 4 -12.65 -15.83 5.80
C SER A 4 -11.87 -14.64 5.25
N ILE A 5 -12.20 -14.26 4.02
CA ILE A 5 -11.85 -12.94 3.47
C ILE A 5 -12.62 -11.93 4.32
N TYR A 6 -11.95 -11.25 5.23
CA TYR A 6 -12.50 -10.03 5.77
C TYR A 6 -12.34 -8.97 4.67
N PRO A 7 -13.41 -8.33 4.17
CA PRO A 7 -13.23 -7.09 3.45
C PRO A 7 -12.45 -6.16 4.39
N PHE A 8 -11.32 -5.62 3.90
CA PHE A 8 -10.64 -4.53 4.60
C PHE A 8 -11.63 -3.36 4.63
N ASN A 9 -12.31 -3.22 5.76
CA ASN A 9 -13.23 -2.13 5.98
C ASN A 9 -12.38 -0.86 6.07
N ILE A 10 -12.52 0.01 5.08
CA ILE A 10 -12.21 1.43 5.26
C ILE A 10 -13.00 1.85 6.51
N ILE A 11 -12.31 2.28 7.57
CA ILE A 11 -12.96 2.79 8.77
C ILE A 11 -13.55 4.16 8.41
N SER A 12 -14.73 4.16 7.78
CA SER A 12 -15.59 5.34 7.73
C SER A 12 -16.40 5.34 9.02
N ILE A 13 -15.98 6.15 9.98
CA ILE A 13 -16.78 6.45 11.16
C ILE A 13 -17.98 7.31 10.70
N PHE A 14 -19.10 6.63 10.45
CA PHE A 14 -20.48 7.13 10.30
C PHE A 14 -20.94 7.84 9.00
N ILE A 15 -20.18 7.81 7.89
CA ILE A 15 -20.64 8.41 6.62
C ILE A 15 -20.76 7.34 5.52
N PRO A 16 -21.90 7.26 4.80
CA PRO A 16 -22.02 6.40 3.62
C PRO A 16 -20.97 6.76 2.59
N VAL A 17 -20.17 5.79 2.18
CA VAL A 17 -19.21 5.93 1.08
C VAL A 17 -20.03 6.00 -0.21
N MET A 18 -20.08 7.18 -0.84
CA MET A 18 -20.89 7.46 -2.04
C MET A 18 -20.08 7.31 -3.34
N HIS A 19 -19.14 6.37 -3.36
CA HIS A 19 -18.27 6.11 -4.50
C HIS A 19 -17.87 4.63 -4.54
N GLU A 20 -17.33 4.17 -5.67
CA GLU A 20 -16.80 2.81 -5.77
C GLU A 20 -15.67 2.60 -4.75
N PRO A 21 -15.60 1.45 -4.07
CA PRO A 21 -14.60 1.22 -3.05
C PRO A 21 -13.19 1.20 -3.63
N VAL A 22 -12.23 1.68 -2.83
CA VAL A 22 -10.81 1.45 -3.14
C VAL A 22 -10.53 -0.04 -3.03
N THR A 23 -9.82 -0.58 -4.03
CA THR A 23 -9.41 -1.98 -4.08
C THR A 23 -7.90 -2.07 -3.99
N ILE A 24 -7.42 -2.88 -3.04
CA ILE A 24 -6.00 -3.17 -2.85
C ILE A 24 -5.82 -4.67 -2.96
N THR A 25 -4.95 -5.12 -3.86
CA THR A 25 -4.60 -6.53 -4.01
C THR A 25 -3.10 -6.73 -3.89
N PHE A 26 -2.71 -7.84 -3.31
CA PHE A 26 -1.33 -8.19 -3.02
C PHE A 26 -0.98 -9.49 -3.73
N LYS A 27 0.16 -9.53 -4.41
CA LYS A 27 0.70 -10.75 -5.01
C LYS A 27 2.21 -10.85 -4.82
N ALA A 28 2.72 -12.07 -4.71
CA ALA A 28 4.16 -12.29 -4.75
C ALA A 28 4.75 -11.78 -6.08
N GLY A 29 5.92 -11.17 -6.03
CA GLY A 29 6.75 -10.84 -7.18
C GLY A 29 8.16 -11.41 -7.02
N ASP A 30 8.96 -11.37 -8.09
CA ASP A 30 10.27 -12.05 -8.18
C ASP A 30 11.23 -11.73 -7.02
N GLN A 31 11.13 -10.53 -6.42
CA GLN A 31 11.96 -10.10 -5.29
C GLN A 31 11.17 -9.41 -4.18
N GLY A 32 9.84 -9.55 -4.12
CA GLY A 32 9.07 -8.82 -3.11
C GLY A 32 7.57 -8.90 -3.30
N LEU A 33 6.90 -7.83 -2.92
CA LEU A 33 5.45 -7.72 -2.93
C LEU A 33 5.00 -6.75 -4.01
N ILE A 34 4.07 -7.18 -4.85
CA ILE A 34 3.36 -6.29 -5.76
C ILE A 34 2.03 -5.92 -5.10
N MET A 35 1.86 -4.62 -4.82
CA MET A 35 0.61 -4.03 -4.39
C MET A 35 -0.06 -3.38 -5.60
N HIS A 36 -1.21 -3.89 -6.04
CA HIS A 36 -2.06 -3.16 -6.99
C HIS A 36 -3.11 -2.38 -6.21
N VAL A 37 -3.23 -1.10 -6.55
CA VAL A 37 -4.26 -0.21 -6.03
C VAL A 37 -5.10 0.23 -7.20
N ASN A 38 -6.42 0.05 -7.09
CA ASN A 38 -7.39 0.63 -8.00
C ASN A 38 -8.37 1.45 -7.16
N SER A 39 -8.35 2.76 -7.41
CA SER A 39 -9.09 3.78 -6.68
C SER A 39 -9.62 4.81 -7.66
N LEU A 40 -10.68 5.51 -7.25
CA LEU A 40 -11.01 6.79 -7.84
C LEU A 40 -9.98 7.83 -7.39
N PHE A 41 -9.83 8.87 -8.21
CA PHE A 41 -9.02 10.04 -7.92
C PHE A 41 -9.97 11.22 -7.70
N PHE A 42 -9.86 11.90 -6.56
CA PHE A 42 -10.83 12.90 -6.14
C PHE A 42 -10.29 14.32 -6.32
N ASP A 43 -11.14 15.21 -6.83
CA ASP A 43 -10.95 16.68 -6.83
C ASP A 43 -9.68 17.26 -7.50
N ASP A 44 -8.84 16.42 -8.12
CA ASP A 44 -7.59 16.81 -8.81
C ASP A 44 -6.73 17.85 -8.05
N PRO A 45 -6.31 17.56 -6.80
CA PRO A 45 -5.52 18.49 -6.00
C PRO A 45 -4.17 18.79 -6.66
N PRO A 46 -3.50 19.90 -6.31
CA PRO A 46 -2.14 20.15 -6.77
C PRO A 46 -1.19 19.02 -6.34
N ALA A 47 -0.29 18.61 -7.23
CA ALA A 47 0.73 17.62 -6.92
C ALA A 47 1.63 18.07 -5.76
N PRO A 48 2.10 17.13 -4.91
CA PRO A 48 3.05 17.46 -3.85
C PRO A 48 4.32 18.11 -4.43
N PRO A 49 4.93 19.11 -3.77
CA PRO A 49 6.13 19.78 -4.27
C PRO A 49 7.34 18.83 -4.23
N GLY A 50 8.02 18.58 -5.35
CA GLY A 50 9.23 17.75 -5.39
C GLY A 50 9.30 16.82 -6.61
N GLU A 51 10.39 16.07 -6.70
CA GLU A 51 10.70 15.27 -7.89
C GLU A 51 9.81 14.02 -8.00
N PRO A 52 9.17 13.77 -9.16
CA PRO A 52 8.49 12.51 -9.43
C PRO A 52 9.39 11.29 -9.19
N GLY A 53 8.83 10.22 -8.62
CA GLY A 53 9.59 8.99 -8.34
C GLY A 53 10.50 9.02 -7.11
N LYS A 54 10.51 10.11 -6.35
CA LYS A 54 11.19 10.20 -5.05
C LYS A 54 10.18 10.12 -3.90
N SER A 55 10.62 9.55 -2.78
CA SER A 55 9.89 9.66 -1.52
C SER A 55 9.71 11.14 -1.16
N PHE A 56 8.55 11.47 -0.60
CA PHE A 56 8.20 12.83 -0.21
C PHE A 56 7.65 12.78 1.23
N ASP A 57 8.30 13.50 2.13
CA ASP A 57 7.84 13.63 3.53
C ASP A 57 6.60 14.53 3.59
N GLY A 58 5.58 14.13 4.34
CA GLY A 58 4.30 14.85 4.40
C GLY A 58 3.29 14.46 3.31
N LEU A 59 3.45 13.28 2.68
CA LEU A 59 2.54 12.84 1.62
C LEU A 59 1.10 12.62 2.14
N TRP A 60 0.92 12.27 3.41
CA TRP A 60 -0.36 12.20 4.12
C TRP A 60 -1.20 13.49 4.11
N ASN A 61 -0.61 14.65 3.74
CA ASN A 61 -1.38 15.89 3.55
C ASN A 61 -2.11 15.94 2.19
N TYR A 62 -1.95 14.90 1.35
CA TYR A 62 -2.54 14.76 0.04
C TYR A 62 -3.47 13.55 -0.01
N GLU A 63 -4.14 13.35 -1.14
CA GLU A 63 -4.84 12.10 -1.40
C GLU A 63 -3.82 10.95 -1.46
N VAL A 64 -3.98 9.98 -0.56
CA VAL A 64 -3.09 8.83 -0.44
C VAL A 64 -3.85 7.53 -0.21
N VAL A 65 -3.25 6.43 -0.66
CA VAL A 65 -3.56 5.08 -0.18
C VAL A 65 -2.39 4.61 0.67
N GLU A 66 -2.70 4.22 1.90
CA GLU A 66 -1.71 3.80 2.89
C GLU A 66 -1.82 2.29 3.18
N SER A 67 -0.67 1.65 3.39
CA SER A 67 -0.60 0.27 3.85
C SER A 67 0.50 0.10 4.89
N PHE A 68 0.18 -0.63 5.97
CA PHE A 68 1.08 -0.92 7.08
C PHE A 68 1.41 -2.41 7.11
N PHE A 69 2.69 -2.75 7.04
CA PHE A 69 3.20 -4.11 7.12
C PHE A 69 3.92 -4.31 8.47
N LEU A 70 3.28 -5.04 9.38
CA LEU A 70 3.84 -5.35 10.69
C LEU A 70 4.87 -6.48 10.58
N ASN A 71 6.05 -6.28 11.16
CA ASN A 71 7.04 -7.33 11.35
C ASN A 71 6.63 -8.19 12.56
N SER A 72 6.43 -9.48 12.35
CA SER A 72 5.99 -10.43 13.37
C SER A 72 7.00 -10.69 14.49
N GLU A 73 8.28 -10.37 14.27
CA GLU A 73 9.37 -10.70 15.19
C GLU A 73 9.84 -9.47 15.98
N THR A 74 10.02 -8.33 15.30
CA THR A 74 10.70 -7.16 15.87
C THR A 74 9.74 -6.11 16.43
N LYS A 75 8.43 -6.29 16.25
CA LYS A 75 7.37 -5.28 16.51
C LYS A 75 7.52 -3.99 15.69
N GLY A 76 8.50 -3.91 14.78
CA GLY A 76 8.61 -2.82 13.81
C GLY A 76 7.54 -2.95 12.72
N TYR A 77 7.32 -1.89 11.96
CA TYR A 77 6.42 -1.89 10.81
C TYR A 77 7.03 -1.09 9.65
N LEU A 78 6.62 -1.43 8.44
CA LEU A 78 6.79 -0.61 7.25
C LEU A 78 5.46 0.07 6.93
N GLU A 79 5.51 1.36 6.69
CA GLU A 79 4.40 2.15 6.15
C GLU A 79 4.70 2.51 4.70
N VAL A 80 3.71 2.33 3.83
CA VAL A 80 3.78 2.69 2.41
C VAL A 80 2.60 3.58 2.07
N GLU A 81 2.89 4.83 1.71
CA GLU A 81 1.92 5.85 1.29
C GLU A 81 2.05 6.08 -0.22
N LEU A 82 0.94 5.98 -0.95
CA LEU A 82 0.91 6.16 -2.41
C LEU A 82 0.01 7.34 -2.80
N CYS A 83 0.57 8.32 -3.51
CA CYS A 83 -0.16 9.47 -4.05
C CYS A 83 -0.34 9.36 -5.58
N PRO A 84 -1.53 9.67 -6.13
CA PRO A 84 -1.83 9.57 -7.57
C PRO A 84 -0.92 10.45 -8.46
N HIS A 85 -0.42 11.58 -7.95
CA HIS A 85 0.43 12.50 -8.73
C HIS A 85 1.88 12.05 -8.91
N ARG A 86 2.33 11.01 -8.20
CA ARG A 86 3.72 10.55 -8.22
C ARG A 86 3.88 9.10 -8.71
N LEU A 87 2.92 8.62 -9.49
CA LEU A 87 2.84 7.23 -9.95
C LEU A 87 3.82 6.85 -11.08
N GLU A 88 4.75 7.71 -11.48
CA GLU A 88 5.94 7.18 -12.15
C GLU A 88 6.75 6.42 -11.10
N TYR A 89 6.88 5.10 -11.29
CA TYR A 89 7.59 4.11 -10.47
C TYR A 89 6.78 3.38 -9.38
N PHE A 90 6.07 2.32 -9.80
CA PHE A 90 6.20 1.04 -9.09
C PHE A 90 7.11 0.12 -9.90
N LYS A 91 8.43 0.29 -9.75
CA LYS A 91 9.32 -0.84 -9.98
C LYS A 91 9.06 -1.85 -8.87
N ALA A 92 9.23 -3.14 -9.14
CA ALA A 92 9.22 -4.14 -8.09
C ALA A 92 10.19 -3.69 -6.98
N PHE A 93 9.67 -3.45 -5.78
CA PHE A 93 10.50 -3.11 -4.63
C PHE A 93 10.72 -4.38 -3.81
N SER A 94 11.94 -4.57 -3.35
CA SER A 94 12.28 -5.72 -2.53
C SER A 94 11.98 -5.42 -1.08
N LEU A 95 11.15 -6.26 -0.45
CA LEU A 95 10.90 -6.16 0.98
C LEU A 95 12.17 -6.39 1.81
N LYS A 96 13.19 -7.06 1.24
CA LYS A 96 14.51 -7.20 1.88
C LYS A 96 15.24 -5.87 2.06
N TRP A 97 15.02 -4.90 1.18
CA TRP A 97 15.62 -3.56 1.32
C TRP A 97 15.14 -2.84 2.57
N ILE A 98 13.96 -3.23 3.08
CA ILE A 98 13.30 -2.59 4.22
C ILE A 98 13.41 -3.47 5.47
N MET A 99 13.15 -4.77 5.32
CA MET A 99 13.06 -5.74 6.40
C MET A 99 14.39 -6.46 6.68
N GLY A 100 15.43 -6.18 5.88
CA GLY A 100 16.74 -6.81 5.96
C GLY A 100 16.89 -8.03 5.05
N GLU A 101 18.14 -8.38 4.72
CA GLU A 101 18.48 -9.48 3.78
C GLU A 101 17.97 -10.86 4.21
N ASN A 102 17.78 -11.05 5.52
CA ASN A 102 17.28 -12.29 6.12
C ASN A 102 15.76 -12.41 6.04
N TRP A 103 15.04 -11.40 5.53
CA TRP A 103 13.61 -11.47 5.36
C TRP A 103 13.25 -12.47 4.27
N GLU A 104 12.38 -13.42 4.60
CA GLU A 104 11.79 -14.37 3.67
C GLU A 104 10.28 -14.11 3.58
N GLN A 105 9.73 -14.13 2.37
CA GLN A 105 8.29 -13.96 2.18
C GLN A 105 7.57 -15.19 2.77
N PRO A 106 6.70 -15.02 3.79
CA PRO A 106 5.99 -16.14 4.38
C PRO A 106 4.99 -16.72 3.38
N ALA A 107 4.91 -18.04 3.30
CA ALA A 107 3.87 -18.73 2.55
C ALA A 107 2.49 -18.35 3.11
N SER A 108 1.57 -17.93 2.23
CA SER A 108 0.17 -17.68 2.59
C SER A 108 -0.70 -17.88 1.37
N ASP A 109 -1.88 -18.47 1.60
CA ASP A 109 -2.92 -18.65 0.59
C ASP A 109 -3.51 -17.32 0.09
N LEU A 110 -3.20 -16.21 0.78
CA LEU A 110 -3.61 -14.85 0.42
C LEU A 110 -2.71 -14.20 -0.63
N TRP A 111 -1.54 -14.78 -0.95
CA TRP A 111 -0.60 -14.24 -1.94
C TRP A 111 -0.79 -14.84 -3.36
N LYS A 112 -1.81 -15.68 -3.55
CA LYS A 112 -2.11 -16.36 -4.83
C LYS A 112 -3.00 -15.54 -5.72
#